data_AF-A0A382B8L0-F1
#
_entry.id   AF-A0A382B8L0-F1
#
_cell.length_a   1.000
_cell.length_b   1.000
_cell.length_c   1.000
_cell.angle_alpha   90.00
_cell.angle_beta   90.00
_cell.angle_gamma   90.00
#
_symmetry.space_group_name_H-M   'P 1'
#
loop_
_entity.id
_entity.type
_entity.pdbx_description
1 polymer ?
#
loop_
_entity_poly.entity_id
_entity_poly.type
_entity_poly.pdbx_seq_one_letter_code
_entity_poly.pdbx_strand_id
1 'polypeptide(L)'
;MINSLPKLLNATVITLKLLSASLFFGLFIGLLFAILRLNKNTIINKFAYGYSYVFRGTPLLVQIFIIYYGLGQIEYLRSTILWVI
;
A
#
# COMPACT_ATOMS: atom_id res chain seq x y z
N MET A 1 10.98 25.87 19.82
CA MET A 1 10.59 25.59 18.42
C MET A 1 11.78 25.43 17.47
N ILE A 2 12.76 26.35 17.46
CA ILE A 2 13.91 26.32 16.52
C ILE A 2 14.73 25.02 16.61
N ASN A 3 14.92 24.48 17.82
CA ASN A 3 15.68 23.23 18.03
C ASN A 3 15.01 21.97 17.45
N SER A 4 13.71 22.03 17.13
CA SER A 4 12.98 20.90 16.53
C SER A 4 13.02 20.93 15.00
N LEU A 5 13.39 22.06 14.40
CA LEU A 5 13.42 22.27 12.95
C LEU A 5 14.29 21.22 12.22
N PRO A 6 15.52 20.88 12.68
CA PRO A 6 16.34 19.87 12.02
C PRO A 6 15.70 18.47 12.03
N LYS A 7 15.00 18.12 13.13
CA LYS A 7 14.28 16.84 13.23
C LYS A 7 13.09 16.78 12.27
N LEU A 8 12.34 17.88 12.16
CA LEU A 8 11.20 17.98 11.24
C LEU A 8 11.66 17.90 9.78
N LEU A 9 12.77 18.54 9.42
CA LEU A 9 13.36 18.44 8.08
C LEU A 9 13.76 17.00 7.73
N ASN A 10 14.41 16.29 8.66
CA ASN A 10 14.73 14.88 8.47
C ASN A 10 13.49 14.01 8.32
N ALA A 11 12.43 14.27 9.11
CA ALA A 11 11.15 13.57 8.96
C ALA A 11 10.49 13.84 7.60
N THR A 12 10.55 15.07 7.09
CA THR A 12 10.06 15.40 5.74
C THR A 12 10.76 14.58 4.67
N VAL A 13 12.08 14.38 4.79
CA VAL A 13 12.82 13.53 3.84
C VAL A 13 12.30 12.09 3.88
N ILE A 14 11.99 11.54 5.06
CA ILE A 14 11.40 10.19 5.19
C ILE A 14 10.01 10.15 4.54
N THR A 15 9.16 11.15 4.79
CA THR A 15 7.84 11.26 4.17
C THR A 15 7.94 11.32 2.65
N LEU A 16 8.86 12.11 2.10
CA LEU A 16 9.07 12.19 0.65
C LEU A 16 9.55 10.86 0.07
N LYS A 17 10.47 10.15 0.74
CA LYS A 17 10.90 8.81 0.31
C LYS A 17 9.73 7.83 0.25
N LEU A 18 8.93 7.78 1.31
CA LEU A 18 7.74 6.92 1.38
C LEU A 18 6.70 7.30 0.32
N LEU A 19 6.45 8.59 0.13
CA LEU A 19 5.53 9.11 -0.88
C LEU A 19 5.98 8.70 -2.28
N SER A 20 7.25 8.98 -2.64
CA SER A 20 7.79 8.66 -3.95
C SER A 20 7.74 7.17 -4.25
N ALA A 21 8.14 6.32 -3.30
CA ALA A 21 8.05 4.87 -3.47
C ALA A 21 6.60 4.40 -3.61
N SER A 22 5.69 4.87 -2.75
CA SER A 22 4.28 4.49 -2.76
C SER A 22 3.58 4.93 -4.05
N LEU A 23 3.86 6.15 -4.54
CA LEU A 23 3.34 6.65 -5.80
C LEU A 23 3.86 5.84 -6.98
N PHE A 24 5.15 5.53 -7.00
CA PHE A 24 5.77 4.72 -8.04
C PHE A 24 5.04 3.38 -8.18
N PHE A 25 5.02 2.56 -7.12
CA PHE A 25 4.35 1.26 -7.17
C PHE A 25 2.83 1.37 -7.35
N GLY A 26 2.20 2.33 -6.69
CA GLY A 26 0.75 2.57 -6.79
C GLY A 26 0.30 2.94 -8.21
N LEU A 27 1.12 3.68 -8.96
CA LEU A 27 0.85 4.00 -10.36
C LEU A 27 0.85 2.76 -11.25
N PHE A 28 1.87 1.90 -11.16
CA PHE A 28 1.95 0.69 -11.97
C PHE A 28 0.80 -0.28 -11.66
N ILE A 29 0.55 -0.53 -10.37
CA ILE A 29 -0.54 -1.41 -9.94
C ILE A 29 -1.89 -0.80 -10.34
N GLY A 30 -2.08 0.50 -10.11
CA GLY A 30 -3.30 1.22 -10.48
C GLY A 30 -3.58 1.18 -11.98
N LEU A 31 -2.54 1.40 -12.80
CA LEU A 31 -2.64 1.32 -14.26
C LEU A 31 -2.99 -0.10 -14.72
N LEU A 32 -2.32 -1.12 -14.17
CA LEU A 32 -2.63 -2.51 -14.47
C LEU A 32 -4.11 -2.83 -14.21
N PHE A 33 -4.61 -2.51 -13.02
CA PHE A 33 -6.01 -2.76 -12.66
C PHE A 33 -7.00 -1.91 -13.47
N ALA A 34 -6.62 -0.68 -13.86
CA ALA A 34 -7.43 0.15 -14.75
C ALA A 34 -7.59 -0.52 -16.13
N ILE A 35 -6.52 -1.06 -16.70
CA ILE A 35 -6.57 -1.80 -17.97
C ILE A 35 -7.44 -3.06 -17.83
N LEU A 36 -7.27 -3.83 -16.75
CA LEU A 36 -8.11 -5.02 -16.50
C LEU A 36 -9.60 -4.69 -16.39
N ARG A 37 -9.96 -3.51 -15.86
CA ARG A 37 -11.35 -3.03 -15.78
C ARG A 37 -11.99 -2.68 -17.12
N LEU A 38 -11.21 -2.52 -18.18
CA LEU A 38 -11.72 -2.29 -19.54
C LEU A 38 -11.91 -3.59 -20.31
N ASN A 39 -11.49 -4.73 -19.75
CA ASN A 39 -11.63 -6.02 -20.41
C ASN A 39 -13.11 -6.42 -20.54
N LYS A 40 -13.49 -6.95 -21.71
CA LYS A 40 -14.84 -7.47 -22.00
C LYS A 40 -15.17 -8.74 -21.21
N ASN A 41 -14.16 -9.52 -20.83
CA ASN A 41 -14.34 -10.70 -20.01
C ASN A 41 -14.83 -10.29 -18.61
N THR A 42 -16.05 -10.72 -18.27
CA THR A 42 -16.71 -10.38 -17.01
C THR A 42 -15.93 -10.84 -15.78
N ILE A 43 -15.21 -11.96 -15.84
CA ILE A 43 -14.44 -12.47 -14.71
C ILE A 43 -13.26 -11.55 -14.40
N ILE A 44 -12.49 -11.18 -15.43
CA ILE A 44 -11.35 -10.26 -15.30
C ILE A 44 -11.82 -8.89 -14.80
N ASN A 45 -12.93 -8.40 -15.36
CA ASN A 45 -13.51 -7.13 -14.97
C ASN A 45 -13.92 -7.12 -13.48
N LYS A 46 -14.64 -8.16 -13.05
CA LYS A 46 -15.10 -8.30 -11.66
C LYS A 46 -13.94 -8.48 -10.69
N PHE A 47 -12.90 -9.22 -11.06
CA PHE A 47 -11.69 -9.35 -10.25
C PHE A 47 -11.04 -7.98 -10.01
N ALA A 48 -10.83 -7.21 -11.08
CA ALA A 48 -10.26 -5.88 -10.98
C ALA A 48 -11.16 -4.87 -10.24
N TYR A 49 -12.48 -5.04 -10.37
CA TYR A 49 -13.46 -4.28 -9.59
C TYR A 49 -13.35 -4.62 -8.10
N GLY A 50 -13.23 -5.91 -7.75
CA GLY A 50 -13.08 -6.38 -6.37
C GLY A 50 -11.84 -5.79 -5.70
N TYR A 51 -10.70 -5.78 -6.38
CA TYR A 51 -9.50 -5.07 -5.91
C TYR A 51 -9.81 -3.59 -5.62
N SER A 52 -10.34 -2.86 -6.60
CA SER A 52 -10.66 -1.43 -6.43
C SER A 52 -11.65 -1.19 -5.28
N TYR A 53 -12.67 -2.04 -5.14
CA TYR A 53 -13.67 -1.97 -4.10
C TYR A 53 -13.07 -2.15 -2.70
N VAL A 54 -12.20 -3.15 -2.49
CA VAL A 54 -11.55 -3.37 -1.19
C VAL A 54 -10.62 -2.20 -0.85
N PHE A 55 -9.71 -1.82 -1.74
CA PHE A 55 -8.69 -0.82 -1.44
C PHE A 55 -9.22 0.62 -1.39
N ARG A 56 -10.31 0.94 -2.11
CA ARG A 56 -10.96 2.26 -2.04
C ARG A 56 -12.12 2.31 -1.04
N GLY A 57 -12.71 1.17 -0.71
CA GLY A 57 -13.84 1.05 0.22
C GLY A 57 -13.44 0.83 1.67
N THR A 58 -12.16 0.52 1.96
CA THR A 58 -11.65 0.35 3.32
C THR A 58 -10.77 1.55 3.73
N PRO A 59 -10.84 2.01 4.99
CA PRO A 59 -9.95 3.07 5.47
C PRO A 59 -8.47 2.65 5.37
N LEU A 60 -7.61 3.55 4.88
CA LEU A 60 -6.16 3.28 4.77
C LEU A 60 -5.55 2.84 6.11
N LEU A 61 -6.00 3.44 7.21
CA LEU A 61 -5.56 3.05 8.54
C LEU A 61 -5.83 1.57 8.83
N VAL A 62 -7.03 1.08 8.51
CA VAL A 62 -7.39 -0.33 8.69
C VAL A 62 -6.51 -1.24 7.84
N GLN A 63 -6.23 -0.86 6.59
CA GLN A 63 -5.33 -1.62 5.72
C GLN A 63 -3.93 -1.76 6.33
N ILE A 64 -3.35 -0.65 6.81
CA ILE A 64 -2.03 -0.66 7.46
C ILE A 64 -2.08 -1.50 8.74
N PHE A 65 -3.14 -1.40 9.54
CA PHE A 65 -3.29 -2.19 10.76
C PHE A 65 -3.36 -3.69 10.46
N ILE A 66 -4.13 -4.11 9.46
CA ILE A 66 -4.22 -5.52 9.06
C ILE A 66 -2.86 -6.03 8.59
N ILE A 67 -2.13 -5.24 7.79
CA ILE A 67 -0.80 -5.63 7.33
C ILE A 67 0.13 -5.74 8.54
N TYR A 68 0.32 -4.66 9.30
CA TYR A 68 1.34 -4.56 10.33
C TYR A 68 1.06 -5.45 11.56
N TYR A 69 -0.17 -5.42 12.08
CA TYR A 69 -0.54 -6.16 13.28
C TYR A 69 -1.22 -7.49 12.99
N GLY A 70 -1.98 -7.60 11.89
CA GLY A 70 -2.70 -8.82 11.53
C GLY A 70 -1.77 -9.88 10.92
N LEU A 71 -1.11 -9.56 9.80
CA LEU A 71 -0.21 -10.52 9.12
C LEU A 71 1.00 -10.87 9.99
N GLY A 72 1.44 -9.95 10.85
CA GLY A 72 2.50 -10.19 11.83
C GLY A 72 2.17 -11.28 12.87
N GLN A 73 0.94 -11.77 12.98
CA GLN A 73 0.59 -12.91 13.85
C GLN A 73 0.81 -14.27 13.17
N ILE A 74 1.02 -14.29 11.85
CA ILE A 74 1.14 -15.54 11.09
C ILE A 74 2.61 -15.97 11.12
N GLU A 75 2.91 -16.98 11.94
CA GLU A 75 4.28 -17.45 12.18
C GLU A 75 5.02 -17.83 10.89
N TYR A 76 4.33 -18.46 9.95
CA TYR A 76 4.90 -18.79 8.64
C TYR A 76 5.41 -17.53 7.90
N LEU A 77 4.61 -16.45 7.84
CA LEU A 77 5.01 -15.22 7.15
C LEU A 77 6.22 -14.56 7.82
N ARG A 78 6.28 -14.58 9.15
CA ARG A 78 7.43 -14.05 9.91
C ARG A 78 8.75 -14.77 9.61
N SER A 79 8.68 -16.06 9.27
CA SER A 79 9.86 -16.84 8.90
C SER A 79 10.36 -16.55 7.46
N THR A 80 9.57 -15.84 6.64
CA THR A 80 9.91 -15.54 5.25
C THR A 80 10.61 -14.19 5.08
N ILE A 81 11.29 -14.02 3.95
CA ILE A 81 11.91 -12.74 3.56
C ILE A 81 10.90 -11.60 3.33
N LEU A 82 9.60 -11.90 3.30
CA LEU A 82 8.56 -10.89 3.15
C LEU A 82 8.35 -10.08 4.45
N TRP A 83 8.86 -10.56 5.58
CA TRP A 83 8.71 -9.95 6.89
C TRP A 83 10.07 -9.68 7.54
N VAL A 84 10.74 -8.62 7.09
CA VAL A 84 12.14 -8.27 7.49
C VAL A 84 12.18 -7.35 8.72
N ILE A 85 11.10 -7.30 9.51
CA ILE A 85 10.97 -6.42 10.69
C ILE A 85 11.25 -7.22 11.95
#